data_AF-A0A1C6B025-F1
#
_entry.id   AF-A0A1C6B025-F1
#
_cell.length_a   1.000
_cell.length_b   1.000
_cell.length_c   1.000
_cell.angle_alpha   90.00
_cell.angle_beta   90.00
_cell.angle_gamma   90.00
#
_symmetry.space_group_name_H-M   'P 1'
#
loop_
_entity.id
_entity.type
_entity.pdbx_description
1 polymer ?
#
loop_
_entity_poly.entity_id
_entity_poly.type
_entity_poly.pdbx_seq_one_letter_code
_entity_poly.pdbx_strand_id
1 'polypeptide(L)' 'MFRINNELKNANIPRTIRFTENLFTQLNTIAQQNNISFNLLVLQCCKYALDELETDPNTGDN' A
#
# COMPACT_ATOMS: atom_id res chain seq x y z
N MET A 1 -7.22 -5.09 11.88
CA MET A 1 -7.17 -6.39 11.17
C MET A 1 -7.09 -6.09 9.68
N PHE A 2 -6.01 -6.49 9.01
CA PHE A 2 -5.76 -6.15 7.60
C PHE A 2 -6.79 -6.89 6.71
N ARG A 3 -7.64 -6.15 5.99
CA ARG A 3 -8.67 -6.71 5.10
C ARG A 3 -8.21 -6.53 3.65
N ILE A 4 -8.04 -7.64 2.93
CA ILE A 4 -7.64 -7.61 1.51
C ILE A 4 -8.81 -7.08 0.68
N ASN A 5 -8.66 -5.86 0.14
CA ASN A 5 -9.64 -5.23 -0.74
C ASN A 5 -9.22 -5.36 -2.21
N ASN A 6 -10.15 -5.82 -3.06
CA ASN A 6 -9.94 -6.16 -4.47
C ASN A 6 -10.05 -4.97 -5.43
N GLU A 7 -10.52 -3.81 -4.96
CA GLU A 7 -10.76 -2.61 -5.78
C GLU A 7 -9.49 -2.12 -6.52
N LEU A 8 -8.33 -2.42 -5.96
CA LEU A 8 -7.02 -2.00 -6.48
C LEU A 8 -6.45 -2.94 -7.54
N LYS A 9 -7.14 -4.04 -7.88
CA LYS A 9 -6.66 -5.04 -8.86
C LYS A 9 -6.52 -4.52 -10.29
N ASN A 10 -7.15 -3.39 -10.63
CA ASN A 10 -7.13 -2.81 -11.97
C ASN A 10 -6.08 -1.70 -12.15
N ALA A 11 -5.09 -1.59 -11.27
CA ALA A 11 -4.02 -0.61 -11.42
C ALA A 11 -3.24 -0.81 -12.73
N ASN A 12 -3.43 0.10 -13.68
CA ASN A 12 -2.90 0.00 -15.04
C ASN A 12 -1.94 1.14 -15.43
N ILE A 13 -1.68 2.08 -14.52
CA ILE A 13 -0.76 3.20 -14.72
C ILE A 13 0.61 2.82 -14.12
N PRO A 14 1.66 2.56 -14.92
CA PRO A 14 2.96 2.19 -14.40
C PRO A 14 3.66 3.40 -13.75
N ARG A 15 4.28 3.16 -12.59
CA ARG A 15 5.11 4.13 -11.86
C ARG A 15 6.34 3.43 -11.28
N THR A 16 7.50 4.05 -11.45
CA THR A 16 8.77 3.55 -10.88
C THR A 16 9.08 4.28 -9.58
N ILE A 17 9.27 3.54 -8.50
CA ILE A 17 9.71 4.05 -7.20
C ILE A 17 10.91 3.23 -6.72
N ARG A 18 11.80 3.84 -5.93
CA ARG A 18 12.98 3.18 -5.36
C ARG A 18 12.74 2.89 -3.88
N PHE A 19 12.95 1.63 -3.49
CA PHE A 19 12.89 1.18 -2.10
C PHE A 19 14.29 1.00 -1.53
N THR A 20 14.43 1.15 -0.21
CA THR A 20 15.60 0.61 0.49
C THR A 20 15.51 -0.91 0.53
N GLU A 21 16.65 -1.60 0.59
CA GLU A 21 16.72 -3.07 0.57
C GLU A 21 15.91 -3.71 1.70
N ASN A 22 16.01 -3.14 2.91
CA ASN A 22 15.28 -3.62 4.08
C ASN A 22 13.76 -3.50 3.89
N LEU A 23 13.28 -2.36 3.40
CA LEU A 23 11.86 -2.13 3.19
C LEU A 23 11.30 -3.03 2.08
N PHE A 24 12.04 -3.16 0.97
CA PHE A 24 11.66 -4.07 -0.10
C PHE A 24 11.53 -5.51 0.39
N THR A 25 12.52 -5.99 1.15
CA THR A 25 12.53 -7.36 1.67
C THR A 25 11.31 -7.64 2.55
N GLN A 26 11.03 -6.74 3.50
CA GLN A 26 9.89 -6.88 4.40
C GLN A 26 8.56 -6.92 3.64
N LEU A 27 8.33 -5.95 2.74
CA LEU A 27 7.09 -5.89 1.95
C LEU A 27 6.95 -7.10 1.02
N ASN A 28 8.04 -7.56 0.39
CA ASN A 28 8.00 -8.72 -0.48
C ASN A 28 7.68 -10.01 0.28
N THR A 29 8.26 -10.20 1.48
CA THR A 29 7.91 -11.33 2.34
C THR A 29 6.43 -11.31 2.74
N ILE A 30 5.89 -10.14 3.11
CA ILE A 30 4.47 -10.00 3.46
C ILE A 30 3.57 -10.35 2.26
N ALA A 31 3.91 -9.85 1.07
CA ALA A 31 3.14 -10.13 -0.14
C ALA A 31 3.10 -11.64 -0.45
N GLN A 32 4.24 -12.32 -0.34
CA GLN A 32 4.37 -13.76 -0.54
C GLN A 32 3.57 -14.56 0.49
N GLN A 33 3.68 -14.23 1.79
CA GLN A 33 2.97 -14.92 2.87
C GLN A 33 1.45 -14.82 2.72
N ASN A 34 0.95 -13.70 2.17
CA ASN A 34 -0.47 -13.45 1.96
C ASN A 34 -0.95 -13.84 0.55
N ASN A 35 -0.08 -14.43 -0.27
CA ASN A 35 -0.37 -14.83 -1.65
C ASN A 35 -0.99 -13.69 -2.50
N ILE A 36 -0.43 -12.48 -2.37
CA ILE A 36 -0.81 -11.31 -3.16
C ILE A 36 0.38 -10.78 -3.96
N SER A 37 0.11 -10.05 -5.05
CA SER A 37 1.18 -9.40 -5.79
C SER A 37 1.78 -8.26 -4.97
N PHE A 38 3.09 -8.03 -5.13
CA PHE A 38 3.78 -6.90 -4.52
C PHE A 38 3.09 -5.57 -4.85
N ASN A 39 2.65 -5.40 -6.10
CA ASN A 39 1.90 -4.22 -6.52
C ASN A 39 0.60 -4.03 -5.72
N LEU A 40 -0.18 -5.10 -5.52
CA LEU A 40 -1.41 -5.03 -4.73
C LEU A 40 -1.13 -4.62 -3.28
N LEU A 41 -0.06 -5.16 -2.68
CA LEU A 41 0.36 -4.77 -1.33
C LEU A 41 0.71 -3.27 -1.27
N VAL A 42 1.53 -2.78 -2.20
CA VAL A 42 1.95 -1.37 -2.24
C VAL A 42 0.72 -0.45 -2.34
N LEU A 43 -0.25 -0.77 -3.20
CA LEU A 43 -1.48 0.01 -3.34
C LEU A 43 -2.32 0.01 -2.05
N GLN A 44 -2.38 -1.12 -1.34
CA GLN A 44 -3.07 -1.21 -0.06
C GLN A 44 -2.38 -0.40 1.03
N CYS A 45 -1.04 -0.41 1.08
CA CYS A 45 -0.27 0.44 1.97
C CYS A 45 -0.55 1.93 1.70
N CYS A 46 -0.59 2.34 0.43
CA CYS A 46 -0.92 3.72 0.06
C CYS A 46 -2.35 4.10 0.47
N LYS A 47 -3.35 3.24 0.19
CA LYS A 47 -4.73 3.49 0.58
C LYS A 47 -4.88 3.63 2.10
N TYR A 48 -4.29 2.71 2.86
CA TYR A 48 -4.31 2.78 4.32
C TYR A 48 -3.71 4.08 4.85
N ALA A 49 -2.54 4.49 4.33
CA ALA A 49 -1.90 5.74 4.76
C ALA A 49 -2.75 6.98 4.44
N LEU A 50 -3.47 6.98 3.32
CA LEU A 50 -4.38 8.06 2.94
C LEU A 50 -5.63 8.09 3.82
N ASP A 51 -6.26 6.92 4.04
CA ASP A 51 -7.45 6.80 4.90
C ASP A 51 -7.15 7.25 6.35
N GLU A 52 -5.97 6.92 6.87
CA GLU A 52 -5.52 7.36 8.20
C GLU A 52 -5.19 8.87 8.26
N LEU A 53 -4.72 9.46 7.15
CA LEU A 53 -4.49 10.91 7.05
C LEU A 53 -5.80 11.70 7.02
N GLU A 54 -6.80 11.21 6.30
CA GLU A 54 -8.15 11.81 6.22
C GLU A 54 -8.92 11.73 7.55
N THR A 55 -8.57 10.76 8.40
CA THR A 55 -9.20 10.55 9.71
C THR A 55 -8.50 11.29 10.86
N ASP A 56 -7.38 11.98 10.61
CA ASP A 56 -6.78 12.90 11.59
C ASP A 56 -7.53 14.25 11.57
N PRO A 57 -8.29 14.60 12.63
CA PRO A 57 -9.03 15.87 12.70
C PRO A 57 -8.13 17.12 12.73
N ASN A 58 -6.80 16.98 12.73
CA ASN A 58 -5.86 18.10 12.69
C ASN A 58 -5.24 18.37 11.30
N THR A 59 -5.59 17.61 10.25
CA THR A 59 -5.04 17.82 8.89
C THR A 59 -6.10 18.30 7.89
N GLY A 60 -7.14 18.99 8.38
CA GLY A 60 -8.05 19.78 7.55
C GLY A 60 -7.46 21.17 7.28
N ASP A 61 -7.27 21.48 6.00
CA ASP A 61 -7.05 22.80 5.40
C ASP A 61 -5.71 23.52 5.64
N ASN A 62 -4.84 23.45 4.62
CA ASN A 62 -4.25 24.65 4.00
C ASN A 62 -4.36 24.54 2.48
#